data_AF-A0A0A1XQR9-F1
#
_entry.id   AF-A0A0A1XQR9-F1
#
_cell.length_a   1.000
_cell.length_b   1.000
_cell.length_c   1.000
_cell.angle_alpha   90.00
_cell.angle_beta   90.00
_cell.angle_gamma   90.00
#
_symmetry.space_group_name_H-M   'P 1'
#
loop_
_entity.id
_entity.type
_entity.pdbx_description
1 polymer ?
#
loop_
_entity_poly.entity_id
_entity_poly.type
_entity_poly.pdbx_seq_one_letter_code
_entity_poly.pdbx_strand_id
1 'polypeptide(L)'
;MNPEEIGPFIVNYDEHNWNMISKFLQIKSNLETIPALTRAKLINDAWNLAYAGDLAFSIALDVTLFLKSERNPVVWNPLFTLIDEISRRIEISRVHHKFQQYVISIISPLYEELSSGTDSGNHWITNLKKISREFLCKCGYEPCIEQARSTFNEMMNHNPLEFGIGFENLYICPILKWGTMKEWQIVLEYVMHFPTNRIKSERTFLLKSLVGCPLQENKIHHLLNLTLLQNNPLFSNGDLFMIIRTLTKESVGYKTLLEVLSKNWMEINVRFQNNTDLWDNLINSATGMFTSQEGYDKVRQLYTTFRGEFKSAEHIIQTSLRNIKEEVKWSNEAIPDIEKWLDNYINTKLQ
;
A
#
# COMPACT_ATOMS: atom_id res chain seq x y z
N MET A 1 -1.65 3.84 -31.79
CA MET A 1 -0.37 3.20 -31.43
C MET A 1 0.61 4.26 -30.96
N ASN A 2 1.51 3.93 -30.05
CA ASN A 2 2.54 4.82 -29.52
C ASN A 2 3.81 4.00 -29.23
N PRO A 3 4.60 3.68 -30.28
CA PRO A 3 5.79 2.84 -30.12
C PRO A 3 6.77 3.47 -29.13
N GLU A 4 7.27 2.68 -28.18
CA GLU A 4 8.28 3.09 -27.19
C GLU A 4 7.95 4.36 -26.40
N GLU A 5 6.66 4.69 -26.27
CA GLU A 5 6.20 5.84 -25.49
C GLU A 5 6.76 7.19 -25.97
N ILE A 6 6.87 7.38 -27.29
CA ILE A 6 7.38 8.63 -27.89
C ILE A 6 6.51 9.88 -27.60
N GLY A 7 5.25 9.70 -27.21
CA GLY A 7 4.33 10.80 -26.89
C GLY A 7 3.55 10.61 -25.58
N PRO A 8 3.16 11.70 -24.91
CA PRO A 8 2.45 11.65 -23.62
C PRO A 8 0.95 11.42 -23.81
N PHE A 9 0.55 10.31 -24.44
CA PHE A 9 -0.85 9.95 -24.66
C PHE A 9 -1.12 8.46 -24.45
N ILE A 10 -2.32 8.16 -23.96
CA ILE A 10 -2.86 6.80 -23.75
C ILE A 10 -3.38 6.27 -25.10
N VAL A 11 -3.14 5.00 -25.37
CA VAL A 11 -3.68 4.31 -26.54
C VAL A 11 -4.73 3.30 -26.10
N ASN A 12 -5.98 3.52 -26.49
CA ASN A 12 -7.03 2.52 -26.34
C ASN A 12 -7.18 1.72 -27.65
N TYR A 13 -7.16 0.39 -27.53
CA TYR A 13 -7.52 -0.53 -28.60
C TYR A 13 -8.92 -1.09 -28.34
N ASP A 14 -9.61 -1.60 -29.35
CA ASP A 14 -10.82 -2.38 -29.09
C ASP A 14 -10.50 -3.65 -28.30
N GLU A 15 -11.54 -4.22 -27.68
CA GLU A 15 -11.44 -5.43 -26.84
C GLU A 15 -10.79 -6.62 -27.58
N HIS A 16 -11.07 -6.77 -28.88
CA HIS A 16 -10.48 -7.86 -29.66
C HIS A 16 -8.96 -7.69 -29.78
N ASN A 17 -8.49 -6.48 -30.05
CA ASN A 17 -7.07 -6.14 -30.11
C ASN A 17 -6.38 -6.27 -28.75
N TRP A 18 -6.99 -5.82 -27.65
CA TRP A 18 -6.43 -6.02 -26.31
C TRP A 18 -6.26 -7.51 -25.97
N ASN A 19 -7.26 -8.33 -26.29
CA ASN A 19 -7.20 -9.78 -26.10
C ASN A 19 -6.10 -10.44 -26.95
N MET A 20 -5.92 -10.00 -28.20
CA MET A 20 -4.82 -10.48 -29.04
C MET A 20 -3.46 -10.10 -28.47
N ILE A 21 -3.30 -8.86 -28.00
CA ILE A 21 -2.06 -8.37 -27.39
C ILE A 21 -1.71 -9.19 -26.13
N SER A 22 -2.67 -9.39 -25.21
CA SER A 22 -2.44 -10.20 -24.01
C SER A 22 -1.99 -11.62 -24.35
N LYS A 23 -2.69 -12.30 -25.27
CA LYS A 23 -2.33 -13.66 -25.69
C LYS A 23 -0.97 -13.72 -26.38
N PHE A 24 -0.66 -12.72 -27.21
CA PHE A 24 0.61 -12.64 -27.92
C PHE A 24 1.78 -12.48 -26.94
N LEU A 25 1.66 -11.62 -25.93
CA LEU A 25 2.69 -11.36 -24.92
C LEU A 25 2.95 -12.56 -24.02
N GLN A 26 1.94 -13.40 -23.76
CA GLN A 26 2.09 -14.62 -22.95
C GLN A 26 2.95 -15.69 -23.64
N ILE A 27 3.20 -15.59 -24.95
CA ILE A 27 4.06 -16.52 -25.68
C ILE A 27 5.52 -16.07 -25.52
N LYS A 28 6.34 -16.88 -24.84
CA LYS A 28 7.74 -16.53 -24.54
C LYS A 28 8.58 -16.13 -25.76
N SER A 29 8.40 -16.80 -26.90
CA SER A 29 9.11 -16.47 -28.14
C SER A 29 8.73 -15.11 -28.73
N ASN A 30 7.55 -14.59 -28.37
CA ASN A 30 7.02 -13.35 -28.89
C ASN A 30 7.31 -12.17 -27.97
N LEU A 31 7.52 -12.41 -26.67
CA LEU A 31 7.68 -11.37 -25.66
C LEU A 31 8.76 -10.34 -26.03
N GLU A 32 9.92 -10.81 -26.48
CA GLU A 32 11.06 -9.95 -26.82
C GLU A 32 10.91 -9.26 -28.18
N THR A 33 9.91 -9.63 -28.99
CA THR A 33 9.62 -8.95 -30.28
C THR A 33 8.98 -7.57 -30.08
N ILE A 34 8.35 -7.34 -28.93
CA ILE A 34 7.79 -6.03 -28.54
C ILE A 34 8.79 -5.35 -27.60
N PRO A 35 9.26 -4.12 -27.86
CA PRO A 35 10.22 -3.44 -26.99
C PRO A 35 9.74 -3.29 -25.54
N ALA A 36 10.67 -3.33 -24.58
CA ALA A 36 10.34 -3.28 -23.15
C ALA A 36 9.50 -2.04 -22.77
N LEU A 37 9.83 -0.86 -23.27
CA LEU A 37 9.03 0.36 -23.03
C LEU A 37 7.60 0.24 -23.56
N THR A 38 7.42 -0.43 -24.71
CA THR A 38 6.08 -0.68 -25.25
C THR A 38 5.30 -1.65 -24.36
N ARG A 39 5.94 -2.70 -23.81
CA ARG A 39 5.30 -3.62 -22.86
C ARG A 39 4.91 -2.95 -21.54
N ALA A 40 5.80 -2.10 -21.01
CA ALA A 40 5.51 -1.27 -19.83
C ALA A 40 4.29 -0.36 -20.09
N LYS A 41 4.27 0.28 -21.26
CA LYS A 41 3.17 1.15 -21.67
C LYS A 41 1.84 0.42 -21.82
N LEU A 42 1.83 -0.80 -22.36
CA LEU A 42 0.60 -1.60 -22.49
C LEU A 42 -0.03 -1.88 -21.12
N ILE A 43 0.78 -2.18 -20.10
CA ILE A 43 0.31 -2.35 -18.71
C ILE A 43 -0.27 -1.03 -18.20
N ASN A 44 0.46 0.07 -18.34
CA ASN A 44 0.03 1.39 -17.88
C ASN A 44 -1.27 1.87 -18.54
N ASP A 45 -1.36 1.77 -19.86
CA ASP A 45 -2.50 2.24 -20.63
C ASP A 45 -3.75 1.39 -20.33
N ALA A 46 -3.64 0.05 -20.36
CA ALA A 46 -4.76 -0.84 -20.06
C ALA A 46 -5.34 -0.57 -18.66
N TRP A 47 -4.47 -0.34 -17.68
CA TRP A 47 -4.89 -0.06 -16.32
C TRP A 47 -5.56 1.29 -16.13
N ASN A 48 -4.98 2.37 -16.68
CA ASN A 48 -5.57 3.70 -16.59
C ASN A 48 -6.91 3.77 -17.33
N LEU A 49 -7.04 3.06 -18.47
CA LEU A 49 -8.32 2.91 -19.17
C LEU A 49 -9.34 2.14 -18.34
N ALA A 50 -8.94 1.09 -17.64
CA ALA A 50 -9.83 0.36 -16.75
C ALA A 50 -10.32 1.23 -15.58
N TYR A 51 -9.43 2.06 -15.02
CA TYR A 51 -9.81 3.03 -14.01
C TYR A 51 -10.77 4.11 -14.51
N ALA A 52 -10.61 4.55 -15.76
CA ALA A 52 -11.49 5.54 -16.38
C ALA A 52 -12.88 4.95 -16.76
N GLY A 53 -13.04 3.63 -16.73
CA GLY A 53 -14.23 2.93 -17.23
C GLY A 53 -14.25 2.74 -18.75
N ASP A 54 -13.12 3.00 -19.42
CA ASP A 54 -12.94 2.86 -20.88
C ASP A 54 -12.45 1.47 -21.29
N LEU A 55 -12.15 0.60 -20.32
CA LEU A 55 -11.76 -0.80 -20.50
C LEU A 55 -12.27 -1.64 -19.31
N ALA A 56 -12.59 -2.91 -19.52
CA ALA A 56 -12.93 -3.81 -18.40
C ALA A 56 -11.67 -4.14 -17.57
N PHE A 57 -11.82 -4.25 -16.24
CA PHE A 57 -10.71 -4.65 -15.37
C PHE A 57 -10.23 -6.06 -15.69
N SER A 58 -11.13 -6.96 -16.11
CA SER A 58 -10.77 -8.29 -16.59
C SER A 58 -9.72 -8.26 -17.71
N ILE A 59 -9.86 -7.33 -18.67
CA ILE A 59 -8.92 -7.21 -19.80
C ILE A 59 -7.59 -6.62 -19.33
N ALA A 60 -7.63 -5.60 -18.46
CA ALA A 60 -6.40 -5.03 -17.88
C ALA A 60 -5.62 -6.08 -17.07
N LEU A 61 -6.31 -6.92 -16.30
CA LEU A 61 -5.71 -8.03 -15.57
C LEU A 61 -5.13 -9.09 -16.52
N ASP A 62 -5.83 -9.44 -17.60
CA ASP A 62 -5.30 -10.34 -18.63
C ASP A 62 -4.00 -9.83 -19.28
N VAL A 63 -3.86 -8.51 -19.48
CA VAL A 63 -2.61 -7.92 -20.00
C VAL A 63 -1.45 -8.17 -19.05
N THR A 64 -1.67 -8.25 -17.73
CA THR A 64 -0.58 -8.46 -16.77
C THR A 64 -0.05 -9.91 -16.71
N LEU A 65 -0.74 -10.88 -17.34
CA LEU A 65 -0.40 -12.30 -17.25
C LEU A 65 0.98 -12.67 -17.84
N PHE A 66 1.48 -11.89 -18.83
CA PHE A 66 2.80 -12.17 -19.41
C PHE A 66 3.95 -11.91 -18.42
N LEU A 67 3.71 -11.16 -17.34
CA LEU A 67 4.73 -10.77 -16.36
C LEU A 67 5.39 -11.98 -15.70
N LYS A 68 4.71 -13.14 -15.65
CA LYS A 68 5.33 -14.41 -15.21
C LYS A 68 6.64 -14.73 -15.94
N SER A 69 6.74 -14.35 -17.22
CA SER A 69 7.92 -14.57 -18.07
C SER A 69 8.77 -13.32 -18.29
N GLU A 70 8.39 -12.16 -17.75
CA GLU A 70 9.09 -10.90 -17.94
C GLU A 70 10.29 -10.76 -16.99
N ARG A 71 11.40 -10.23 -17.50
CA ARG A 71 12.64 -10.03 -16.72
C ARG A 71 13.24 -8.63 -16.88
N ASN A 72 12.72 -7.81 -17.79
CA ASN A 72 13.18 -6.45 -17.95
C ASN A 72 12.64 -5.55 -16.82
N PRO A 73 13.50 -4.92 -16.00
CA PRO A 73 13.07 -4.14 -14.84
C PRO A 73 12.11 -2.99 -15.16
N VAL A 74 12.21 -2.39 -16.35
CA VAL A 74 11.38 -1.24 -16.73
C VAL A 74 9.90 -1.63 -16.87
N VAL A 75 9.62 -2.88 -17.25
CA VAL A 75 8.25 -3.39 -17.46
C VAL A 75 7.51 -3.61 -16.14
N TRP A 76 8.24 -3.84 -15.05
CA TRP A 76 7.67 -4.08 -13.72
C TRP A 76 7.25 -2.79 -13.00
N ASN A 77 7.87 -1.66 -13.33
CA ASN A 77 7.57 -0.37 -12.69
C ASN A 77 6.07 -0.01 -12.69
N PRO A 78 5.36 0.00 -13.84
CA PRO A 78 3.94 0.29 -13.83
C PRO A 78 3.16 -0.68 -12.95
N LEU A 79 3.46 -2.00 -13.01
CA LEU A 79 2.77 -3.02 -12.22
C LEU A 79 2.78 -2.71 -10.72
N PHE A 80 3.93 -2.36 -10.14
CA PHE A 80 4.01 -2.07 -8.70
C PHE A 80 3.12 -0.88 -8.30
N THR A 81 3.06 0.16 -9.13
CA THR A 81 2.13 1.28 -8.93
C THR A 81 0.68 0.81 -8.99
N LEU A 82 0.33 -0.02 -9.98
CA LEU A 82 -1.03 -0.55 -10.12
C LEU A 82 -1.44 -1.36 -8.89
N ILE A 83 -0.57 -2.25 -8.42
CA ILE A 83 -0.82 -3.10 -7.25
C ILE A 83 -1.10 -2.24 -6.02
N ASP A 84 -0.30 -1.21 -5.76
CA ASP A 84 -0.52 -0.33 -4.62
C ASP A 84 -1.83 0.46 -4.72
N GLU A 85 -2.21 0.91 -5.91
CA GLU A 85 -3.45 1.65 -6.13
C GLU A 85 -4.70 0.77 -5.95
N ILE A 86 -4.74 -0.41 -6.56
CA ILE A 86 -5.90 -1.31 -6.42
C ILE A 86 -5.98 -1.89 -5.02
N SER A 87 -4.85 -2.32 -4.44
CA SER A 87 -4.84 -2.94 -3.11
C SER A 87 -5.48 -2.02 -2.08
N ARG A 88 -5.17 -0.72 -2.12
CA ARG A 88 -5.76 0.30 -1.24
C ARG A 88 -7.28 0.41 -1.41
N ARG A 89 -7.79 0.31 -2.64
CA ARG A 89 -9.24 0.46 -2.92
C ARG A 89 -10.04 -0.79 -2.55
N ILE A 90 -9.46 -1.97 -2.79
CA ILE A 90 -10.12 -3.25 -2.54
C ILE A 90 -9.83 -3.82 -1.15
N GLU A 91 -9.00 -3.16 -0.33
CA GLU A 91 -8.49 -3.68 0.95
C GLU A 91 -9.58 -4.18 1.90
N ILE A 92 -10.71 -3.48 1.91
CA ILE A 92 -11.86 -3.75 2.77
C ILE A 92 -12.88 -4.71 2.14
N SER A 93 -12.64 -5.13 0.89
CA SER A 93 -13.49 -6.05 0.16
C SER A 93 -13.05 -7.50 0.39
N ARG A 94 -13.99 -8.43 0.20
CA ARG A 94 -13.72 -9.88 0.20
C ARG A 94 -12.71 -10.32 -0.88
N VAL A 95 -12.43 -9.47 -1.85
CA VAL A 95 -11.58 -9.74 -3.01
C VAL A 95 -10.09 -9.55 -2.69
N HIS A 96 -9.77 -8.78 -1.65
CA HIS A 96 -8.39 -8.42 -1.33
C HIS A 96 -7.47 -9.64 -1.18
N HIS A 97 -7.91 -10.69 -0.47
CA HIS A 97 -7.12 -11.91 -0.29
C HIS A 97 -6.88 -12.65 -1.62
N LYS A 98 -7.90 -12.74 -2.49
CA LYS A 98 -7.77 -13.33 -3.84
C LYS A 98 -6.76 -12.54 -4.68
N PHE A 99 -6.81 -11.21 -4.58
CA PHE A 99 -5.87 -10.33 -5.27
C PHE A 99 -4.44 -10.47 -4.74
N GLN A 100 -4.24 -10.62 -3.42
CA GLN A 100 -2.92 -10.90 -2.84
C GLN A 100 -2.33 -12.22 -3.37
N GLN A 101 -3.15 -13.28 -3.46
CA GLN A 101 -2.72 -14.55 -4.07
C GLN A 101 -2.34 -14.38 -5.54
N TYR A 102 -3.10 -13.59 -6.29
CA TYR A 102 -2.78 -13.25 -7.67
C TYR A 102 -1.42 -12.54 -7.77
N VAL A 103 -1.20 -11.49 -6.97
CA VAL A 103 0.06 -10.74 -6.92
C VAL A 103 1.24 -11.65 -6.60
N ILE A 104 1.10 -12.54 -5.60
CA ILE A 104 2.11 -13.54 -5.28
C ILE A 104 2.43 -14.40 -6.49
N SER A 105 1.42 -14.91 -7.20
CA SER A 105 1.61 -15.78 -8.37
C SER A 105 2.32 -15.15 -9.57
N ILE A 106 2.29 -13.82 -9.67
CA ILE A 106 2.96 -13.07 -10.73
C ILE A 106 4.39 -12.70 -10.33
N ILE A 107 4.61 -12.30 -9.08
CA ILE A 107 5.89 -11.77 -8.60
C ILE A 107 6.84 -12.88 -8.12
N SER A 108 6.33 -13.98 -7.54
CA SER A 108 7.19 -15.00 -6.94
C SER A 108 8.18 -15.64 -7.92
N PRO A 109 7.81 -15.96 -9.19
CA PRO A 109 8.77 -16.55 -10.13
C PRO A 109 9.96 -15.63 -10.43
N LEU A 110 9.71 -14.32 -10.54
CA LEU A 110 10.77 -13.33 -10.70
C LEU A 110 11.66 -13.29 -9.46
N TYR A 111 11.05 -13.18 -8.27
CA TYR A 111 11.79 -13.08 -7.02
C TYR A 111 12.67 -14.31 -6.74
N GLU A 112 12.15 -15.51 -6.97
CA GLU A 112 12.87 -16.77 -6.79
C GLU A 112 14.09 -16.85 -7.73
N GLU A 113 13.91 -16.51 -9.02
CA GLU A 113 15.01 -16.47 -9.99
C GLU A 113 16.11 -15.48 -9.56
N LEU A 114 15.72 -14.25 -9.19
CA LEU A 114 16.64 -13.21 -8.70
C LEU A 114 17.30 -13.58 -7.34
N SER A 115 16.70 -14.49 -6.59
CA SER A 115 17.23 -14.97 -5.31
C SER A 115 18.21 -16.12 -5.48
N SER A 116 18.05 -16.92 -6.53
CA SER A 116 18.94 -18.03 -6.88
C SER A 116 20.21 -17.61 -7.64
N GLY A 117 20.18 -16.47 -8.33
CA GLY A 117 21.31 -15.96 -9.12
C GLY A 117 22.44 -15.37 -8.27
N THR A 118 23.64 -15.30 -8.84
CA THR A 118 24.74 -14.52 -8.26
C THR A 118 24.40 -13.03 -8.33
N ASP A 119 24.90 -12.25 -7.37
CA ASP A 119 24.72 -10.80 -7.40
C ASP A 119 25.29 -10.24 -8.72
N SER A 120 24.38 -9.76 -9.57
CA SER A 120 24.72 -9.23 -10.89
C SER A 120 25.54 -7.94 -10.81
N GLY A 121 25.59 -7.28 -9.64
CA GLY A 121 26.13 -5.93 -9.47
C GLY A 121 25.32 -4.84 -10.19
N ASN A 122 24.25 -5.21 -10.90
CA ASN A 122 23.38 -4.30 -11.61
C ASN A 122 22.34 -3.71 -10.65
N HIS A 123 22.45 -2.41 -10.39
CA HIS A 123 21.56 -1.66 -9.51
C HIS A 123 20.06 -1.86 -9.84
N TRP A 124 19.70 -1.97 -11.11
CA TRP A 124 18.29 -2.17 -11.52
C TRP A 124 17.76 -3.54 -11.10
N ILE A 125 18.59 -4.58 -11.21
CA ILE A 125 18.23 -5.95 -10.81
C ILE A 125 18.15 -6.04 -9.29
N THR A 126 19.11 -5.45 -8.57
CA THR A 126 19.09 -5.36 -7.11
C THR A 126 17.85 -4.64 -6.61
N ASN A 127 17.48 -3.52 -7.24
CA ASN A 127 16.27 -2.77 -6.90
C ASN A 127 14.99 -3.56 -7.23
N LEU A 128 14.93 -4.25 -8.36
CA LEU A 128 13.79 -5.08 -8.73
C LEU A 128 13.58 -6.23 -7.72
N LYS A 129 14.66 -6.92 -7.32
CA LYS A 129 14.60 -7.95 -6.28
C LYS A 129 14.08 -7.40 -4.96
N LYS A 130 14.55 -6.21 -4.58
CA LYS A 130 14.15 -5.51 -3.37
C LYS A 130 12.66 -5.18 -3.34
N ILE A 131 12.14 -4.56 -4.39
CA ILE A 131 10.72 -4.18 -4.50
C ILE A 131 9.84 -5.43 -4.62
N SER A 132 10.26 -6.43 -5.41
CA SER A 132 9.54 -7.71 -5.54
C SER A 132 9.36 -8.38 -4.18
N ARG A 133 10.43 -8.41 -3.37
CA ARG A 133 10.36 -8.89 -1.99
C ARG A 133 9.33 -8.09 -1.19
N GLU A 134 9.44 -6.76 -1.15
CA GLU A 134 8.53 -5.89 -0.40
C GLU A 134 7.04 -6.20 -0.67
N PHE A 135 6.66 -6.30 -1.94
CA PHE A 135 5.28 -6.64 -2.34
C PHE A 135 4.90 -8.08 -1.95
N LEU A 136 5.79 -9.05 -2.10
CA LEU A 136 5.55 -10.44 -1.70
C LEU A 136 5.29 -10.56 -0.20
N CYS A 137 6.14 -9.94 0.64
CA CYS A 137 5.95 -10.00 2.09
C CYS A 137 4.69 -9.25 2.51
N LYS A 138 4.34 -8.13 1.84
CA LYS A 138 3.08 -7.40 2.08
C LYS A 138 1.86 -8.28 1.77
N CYS A 139 1.94 -9.13 0.76
CA CYS A 139 0.87 -10.03 0.35
C CYS A 139 0.78 -11.35 1.13
N GLY A 140 1.76 -11.66 2.00
CA GLY A 140 1.73 -12.90 2.80
C GLY A 140 2.55 -14.06 2.23
N TYR A 141 3.55 -13.79 1.38
CA TYR A 141 4.45 -14.84 0.88
C TYR A 141 5.38 -15.35 1.98
N GLU A 142 5.13 -16.58 2.45
CA GLU A 142 5.77 -17.13 3.66
C GLU A 142 7.30 -17.17 3.60
N PRO A 143 7.97 -17.55 2.48
CA PRO A 143 9.44 -17.57 2.45
C PRO A 143 10.09 -16.23 2.77
N CYS A 144 9.48 -15.10 2.38
CA CYS A 144 9.97 -13.79 2.82
C CYS A 144 9.74 -13.57 4.32
N ILE A 145 8.55 -13.92 4.81
CA ILE A 145 8.17 -13.67 6.21
C ILE A 145 9.06 -14.49 7.15
N GLU A 146 9.34 -15.75 6.81
CA GLU A 146 10.27 -16.61 7.54
C GLU A 146 11.68 -16.05 7.54
N GLN A 147 12.18 -15.56 6.39
CA GLN A 147 13.48 -14.90 6.33
C GLN A 147 13.52 -13.68 7.26
N ALA A 148 12.50 -12.82 7.22
CA ALA A 148 12.41 -11.66 8.10
C ALA A 148 12.40 -12.06 9.59
N ARG A 149 11.64 -13.10 9.95
CA ARG A 149 11.60 -13.64 11.33
C ARG A 149 12.95 -14.19 11.78
N SER A 150 13.64 -14.96 10.93
CA SER A 150 14.98 -15.49 11.25
C SER A 150 15.95 -14.35 11.53
N THR A 151 16.03 -13.36 10.63
CA THR A 151 16.90 -12.19 10.78
C THR A 151 16.56 -11.38 12.04
N PHE A 152 15.27 -11.19 12.34
CA PHE A 152 14.84 -10.48 13.54
C PHE A 152 15.23 -11.23 14.82
N ASN A 153 15.05 -12.55 14.86
CA ASN A 153 15.39 -13.38 16.02
C ASN A 153 16.90 -13.43 16.27
N GLU A 154 17.71 -13.59 15.24
CA GLU A 154 19.17 -13.53 15.34
C GLU A 154 19.63 -12.20 15.96
N MET A 155 19.03 -11.09 15.54
CA MET A 155 19.34 -9.77 16.09
C MET A 155 18.95 -9.66 17.58
N MET A 156 17.77 -10.15 17.96
CA MET A 156 17.32 -10.15 19.36
C MET A 156 18.26 -10.94 20.28
N ASN A 157 18.94 -11.96 19.76
CA ASN A 157 19.88 -12.77 20.53
C ASN A 157 21.24 -12.10 20.75
N HIS A 158 21.69 -11.21 19.86
CA HIS A 158 23.04 -10.64 19.93
C HIS A 158 23.13 -9.37 20.79
N ASN A 159 22.15 -8.46 20.72
CA ASN A 159 21.88 -7.39 21.72
C ASN A 159 20.68 -6.53 21.25
N PRO A 160 19.56 -6.44 22.00
CA PRO A 160 18.43 -5.58 21.62
C PRO A 160 18.78 -4.10 21.52
N LEU A 161 19.82 -3.63 22.25
CA LEU A 161 20.30 -2.24 22.22
C LEU A 161 21.20 -1.95 21.01
N GLU A 162 21.67 -2.98 20.31
CA GLU A 162 22.36 -2.89 19.01
C GLU A 162 21.41 -3.15 17.83
N PHE A 163 20.12 -2.84 18.00
CA PHE A 163 19.14 -2.68 16.90
C PHE A 163 19.65 -1.73 15.77
N GLY A 164 20.80 -1.10 15.99
CA GLY A 164 21.55 -0.23 15.12
C GLY A 164 22.59 -0.87 14.17
N ILE A 165 22.74 -2.19 14.08
CA ILE A 165 23.39 -2.75 12.88
C ILE A 165 22.38 -2.61 11.76
N GLY A 166 22.63 -1.62 10.89
CA GLY A 166 21.73 -1.09 9.86
C GLY A 166 20.69 -2.11 9.42
N PHE A 167 19.53 -2.06 10.05
CA PHE A 167 18.46 -2.98 9.77
C PHE A 167 18.22 -2.87 8.26
N GLU A 168 18.37 -3.96 7.51
CA GLU A 168 17.97 -3.94 6.11
C GLU A 168 16.50 -3.58 6.13
N ASN A 169 16.17 -2.32 5.77
CA ASN A 169 14.83 -1.70 5.83
C ASN A 169 13.70 -2.64 5.37
N LEU A 170 14.06 -3.64 4.59
CA LEU A 170 13.26 -4.69 3.99
C LEU A 170 12.63 -5.70 4.97
N TYR A 171 13.19 -5.95 6.15
CA TYR A 171 12.61 -6.93 7.09
C TYR A 171 11.73 -6.31 8.20
N ILE A 172 11.75 -4.98 8.41
CA ILE A 172 10.97 -4.35 9.49
C ILE A 172 9.49 -4.49 9.22
N CYS A 173 9.05 -4.10 8.03
CA CYS A 173 7.63 -4.07 7.69
C CYS A 173 6.98 -5.47 7.81
N PRO A 174 7.60 -6.56 7.30
CA PRO A 174 7.12 -7.92 7.53
C PRO A 174 6.92 -8.27 9.02
N ILE A 175 7.90 -7.94 9.89
CA ILE A 175 7.80 -8.19 11.34
C ILE A 175 6.68 -7.38 11.96
N LEU A 176 6.55 -6.10 11.61
CA LEU A 176 5.50 -5.24 12.17
C LEU A 176 4.10 -5.64 11.71
N LYS A 177 3.98 -6.16 10.48
CA LYS A 177 2.72 -6.61 9.86
C LYS A 177 2.27 -7.97 10.41
N TRP A 178 3.15 -8.97 10.35
CA TRP A 178 2.85 -10.37 10.64
C TRP A 178 3.29 -10.85 12.03
N GLY A 179 4.06 -10.04 12.75
CA GLY A 179 4.51 -10.32 14.11
C GLY A 179 3.54 -9.89 15.20
N THR A 180 3.89 -10.27 16.41
CA THR A 180 3.17 -10.07 17.67
C THR A 180 3.19 -8.61 18.15
N MET A 181 2.36 -8.31 19.15
CA MET A 181 2.42 -7.01 19.87
C MET A 181 3.79 -6.80 20.53
N LYS A 182 4.43 -7.87 21.03
CA LYS A 182 5.72 -7.80 21.71
C LYS A 182 6.83 -7.33 20.76
N GLU A 183 6.89 -7.90 19.55
CA GLU A 183 7.85 -7.48 18.52
C GLU A 183 7.61 -6.02 18.11
N TRP A 184 6.35 -5.62 17.93
CA TRP A 184 6.00 -4.23 17.62
C TRP A 184 6.41 -3.26 18.74
N GLN A 185 6.21 -3.64 20.01
CA GLN A 185 6.60 -2.83 21.17
C GLN A 185 8.12 -2.65 21.27
N ILE A 186 8.91 -3.68 20.95
CA ILE A 186 10.38 -3.56 20.92
C ILE A 186 10.81 -2.45 19.93
N VAL A 187 10.20 -2.42 18.74
CA VAL A 187 10.51 -1.39 17.74
C VAL A 187 10.01 -0.01 18.18
N LEU A 188 8.85 0.07 18.84
CA LEU A 188 8.32 1.32 19.40
C LEU A 188 9.27 1.91 20.45
N GLU A 189 9.71 1.10 21.42
CA GLU A 189 10.65 1.51 22.46
C GLU A 189 11.96 2.02 21.86
N TYR A 190 12.45 1.34 20.81
CA TYR A 190 13.64 1.78 20.10
C TYR A 190 13.46 3.14 19.40
N VAL A 191 12.28 3.41 18.82
CA VAL A 191 11.97 4.72 18.20
C VAL A 191 11.84 5.83 19.25
N MET A 192 11.28 5.51 20.42
CA MET A 192 11.14 6.44 21.54
C MET A 192 12.49 6.81 22.16
N HIS A 193 13.41 5.85 22.24
CA HIS A 193 14.76 6.02 22.78
C HIS A 193 15.84 6.03 21.70
N PHE A 194 15.50 6.54 20.50
CA PHE A 194 16.38 6.47 19.34
C PHE A 194 17.73 7.18 19.60
N PRO A 195 18.88 6.52 19.36
CA PRO A 195 20.18 7.08 19.71
C PRO A 195 20.51 8.38 18.95
N THR A 196 21.04 9.38 19.65
CA THR A 196 21.34 10.71 19.08
C THR A 196 22.52 10.70 18.10
N ASN A 197 23.38 9.69 18.15
CA ASN A 197 24.52 9.48 17.25
C ASN A 197 24.14 8.80 15.92
N ARG A 198 22.86 8.46 15.71
CA ARG A 198 22.37 7.81 14.49
C ARG A 198 21.70 8.76 13.51
N ILE A 199 21.45 8.25 12.31
CA ILE A 199 20.88 9.03 11.21
C ILE A 199 19.38 9.21 11.44
N LYS A 200 18.90 10.47 11.43
CA LYS A 200 17.48 10.81 11.64
C LYS A 200 16.52 10.16 10.62
N SER A 201 17.00 9.87 9.41
CA SER A 201 16.19 9.19 8.38
C SER A 201 15.87 7.74 8.76
N GLU A 202 16.72 7.06 9.54
CA GLU A 202 16.44 5.72 10.05
C GLU A 202 15.27 5.76 11.05
N ARG A 203 15.30 6.67 12.03
CA ARG A 203 14.17 6.87 12.96
C ARG A 203 12.89 7.16 12.21
N THR A 204 12.97 8.02 11.19
CA THR A 204 11.84 8.39 10.34
C THR A 204 11.27 7.18 9.61
N PHE A 205 12.12 6.32 9.06
CA PHE A 205 11.73 5.08 8.40
C PHE A 205 11.05 4.11 9.39
N LEU A 206 11.63 3.90 10.56
CA LEU A 206 11.08 3.04 11.60
C LEU A 206 9.72 3.54 12.08
N LEU A 207 9.57 4.84 12.33
CA LEU A 207 8.29 5.43 12.73
C LEU A 207 7.23 5.26 11.63
N LYS A 208 7.56 5.50 10.35
CA LYS A 208 6.64 5.23 9.24
C LYS A 208 6.26 3.75 9.16
N SER A 209 7.19 2.85 9.44
CA SER A 209 6.94 1.41 9.40
C SER A 209 6.06 0.93 10.57
N LEU A 210 6.31 1.46 11.79
CA LEU A 210 5.47 1.24 12.99
C LEU A 210 4.02 1.59 12.77
N VAL A 211 3.77 2.64 11.98
CA VAL A 211 2.44 3.16 11.68
C VAL A 211 1.80 2.44 10.50
N GLY A 212 2.55 2.28 9.40
CA GLY A 212 1.99 1.92 8.10
C GLY A 212 2.03 0.43 7.75
N CYS A 213 2.70 -0.40 8.54
CA CYS A 213 2.80 -1.84 8.27
C CYS A 213 1.78 -2.71 9.03
N PRO A 214 1.42 -2.44 10.31
CA PRO A 214 0.53 -3.30 11.07
C PRO A 214 -0.85 -3.52 10.44
N LEU A 215 -1.38 -4.74 10.60
CA LEU A 215 -2.79 -5.08 10.28
C LEU A 215 -3.69 -5.12 11.51
N GLN A 216 -3.13 -4.98 12.71
CA GLN A 216 -3.87 -5.14 13.96
C GLN A 216 -4.25 -3.78 14.54
N GLU A 217 -5.55 -3.57 14.74
CA GLU A 217 -6.14 -2.32 15.24
C GLU A 217 -5.56 -1.89 16.59
N ASN A 218 -5.28 -2.85 17.48
CA ASN A 218 -4.74 -2.59 18.82
C ASN A 218 -3.35 -1.92 18.80
N LYS A 219 -2.49 -2.23 17.82
CA LYS A 219 -1.18 -1.57 17.65
C LYS A 219 -1.37 -0.09 17.30
N ILE A 220 -2.30 0.20 16.40
CA ILE A 220 -2.62 1.57 15.96
C ILE A 220 -3.28 2.37 17.09
N HIS A 221 -4.25 1.78 17.80
CA HIS A 221 -4.87 2.39 18.99
C HIS A 221 -3.84 2.72 20.05
N HIS A 222 -2.92 1.81 20.35
CA HIS A 222 -1.86 2.05 21.33
C HIS A 222 -1.00 3.25 20.94
N LEU A 223 -0.58 3.32 19.68
CA LEU A 223 0.22 4.43 19.18
C LEU A 223 -0.54 5.77 19.21
N LEU A 224 -1.81 5.78 18.80
CA LEU A 224 -2.65 6.99 18.84
C LEU A 224 -2.92 7.45 20.28
N ASN A 225 -3.12 6.53 21.21
CA ASN A 225 -3.26 6.90 22.61
C ASN A 225 -2.00 7.60 23.14
N LEU A 226 -0.81 7.05 22.89
CA LEU A 226 0.46 7.65 23.32
C LEU A 226 0.71 9.04 22.67
N THR A 227 0.41 9.16 21.37
CA THR A 227 0.81 10.33 20.57
C THR A 227 -0.28 11.41 20.51
N LEU A 228 -1.51 11.02 20.18
CA LEU A 228 -2.66 11.88 19.90
C LEU A 228 -3.52 12.19 21.13
N LEU A 229 -3.57 11.33 22.15
CA LEU A 229 -4.34 11.60 23.37
C LEU A 229 -3.42 12.08 24.50
N GLN A 230 -2.45 11.26 24.89
CA GLN A 230 -1.55 11.56 26.02
C GLN A 230 -0.52 12.68 25.75
N ASN A 231 -0.35 13.08 24.49
CA ASN A 231 0.64 14.09 24.07
C ASN A 231 2.05 13.80 24.61
N ASN A 232 2.50 12.54 24.46
CA ASN A 232 3.79 12.12 24.99
C ASN A 232 4.94 12.96 24.39
N PRO A 233 5.79 13.59 25.22
CA PRO A 233 6.82 14.54 24.77
C PRO A 233 7.93 13.91 23.92
N LEU A 234 8.04 12.58 23.88
CA LEU A 234 8.97 11.85 23.02
C LEU A 234 8.58 11.89 21.53
N PHE A 235 7.36 12.34 21.23
CA PHE A 235 6.85 12.54 19.88
C PHE A 235 6.62 14.03 19.61
N SER A 236 7.31 14.56 18.61
CA SER A 236 7.15 15.94 18.17
C SER A 236 5.85 16.15 17.38
N ASN A 237 5.44 17.41 17.19
CA ASN A 237 4.35 17.74 16.24
C ASN A 237 4.65 17.25 14.81
N GLY A 238 5.93 17.23 14.40
CA GLY A 238 6.33 16.67 13.11
C GLY A 238 6.15 15.15 13.05
N ASP A 239 6.46 14.45 14.14
CA ASP A 239 6.17 13.01 14.26
C ASP A 239 4.67 12.75 14.19
N LEU A 240 3.86 13.53 14.91
CA LEU A 240 2.41 13.39 14.90
C LEU A 240 1.81 13.64 13.51
N PHE A 241 2.26 14.70 12.81
CA PHE A 241 1.86 14.97 11.43
C PHE A 241 2.14 13.76 10.52
N MET A 242 3.35 13.19 10.65
CA MET A 242 3.77 12.04 9.88
C MET A 242 2.99 10.77 10.22
N ILE A 243 2.72 10.51 11.51
CA ILE A 243 1.91 9.38 11.97
C ILE A 243 0.53 9.46 11.34
N ILE A 244 -0.17 10.58 11.54
CA ILE A 244 -1.52 10.81 11.02
C ILE A 244 -1.57 10.59 9.51
N ARG A 245 -0.62 11.17 8.76
CA ARG A 245 -0.56 11.01 7.31
C ARG A 245 -0.23 9.59 6.87
N THR A 246 0.59 8.87 7.63
CA THR A 246 0.98 7.48 7.30
C THR A 246 -0.17 6.49 7.53
N LEU A 247 -1.08 6.77 8.48
CA LEU A 247 -2.27 5.95 8.72
C LEU A 247 -3.21 5.86 7.51
N THR A 248 -3.09 6.78 6.55
CA THR A 248 -3.88 6.74 5.31
C THR A 248 -3.49 5.60 4.35
N LYS A 249 -2.34 4.96 4.58
CA LYS A 249 -1.80 3.94 3.67
C LYS A 249 -2.53 2.60 3.72
N GLU A 250 -3.08 2.23 4.87
CA GLU A 250 -3.76 0.95 5.10
C GLU A 250 -5.10 1.22 5.80
N SER A 251 -6.10 0.39 5.51
CA SER A 251 -7.48 0.55 5.97
C SER A 251 -7.66 0.50 7.47
N VAL A 252 -6.89 -0.37 8.13
CA VAL A 252 -6.86 -0.46 9.59
C VAL A 252 -6.43 0.89 10.18
N GLY A 253 -5.48 1.58 9.55
CA GLY A 253 -4.96 2.87 10.01
C GLY A 253 -6.02 3.98 10.01
N TYR A 254 -6.58 4.32 8.85
CA TYR A 254 -7.53 5.42 8.74
C TYR A 254 -8.88 5.12 9.42
N LYS A 255 -9.31 3.85 9.47
CA LYS A 255 -10.51 3.45 10.23
C LYS A 255 -10.32 3.68 11.72
N THR A 256 -9.21 3.19 12.26
CA THR A 256 -8.87 3.40 13.68
C THR A 256 -8.77 4.89 14.00
N LEU A 257 -8.15 5.68 13.11
CA LEU A 257 -8.04 7.12 13.27
C LEU A 257 -9.40 7.81 13.31
N LEU A 258 -10.33 7.45 12.42
CA LEU A 258 -11.71 7.97 12.43
C LEU A 258 -12.42 7.64 13.75
N GLU A 259 -12.27 6.42 14.23
CA GLU A 259 -12.90 5.98 15.48
C GLU A 259 -12.35 6.72 16.70
N VAL A 260 -11.02 6.87 16.80
CA VAL A 260 -10.36 7.63 17.87
C VAL A 260 -10.79 9.09 17.82
N LEU A 261 -10.83 9.70 16.63
CA LEU A 261 -11.30 11.06 16.43
C LEU A 261 -12.76 11.23 16.89
N SER A 262 -13.64 10.33 16.47
CA SER A 262 -15.07 10.40 16.79
C SER A 262 -15.34 10.23 18.29
N LYS A 263 -14.65 9.29 18.95
CA LYS A 263 -14.84 8.99 20.38
C LYS A 263 -14.25 10.07 21.30
N ASN A 264 -13.17 10.74 20.88
CA ASN A 264 -12.44 11.71 21.69
C ASN A 264 -12.52 13.13 21.12
N TRP A 265 -13.59 13.46 20.40
CA TRP A 265 -13.74 14.71 19.65
C TRP A 265 -13.42 15.96 20.48
N MET A 266 -14.00 16.07 21.68
CA MET A 266 -13.84 17.25 22.53
C MET A 266 -12.36 17.48 22.92
N GLU A 267 -11.67 16.43 23.37
CA GLU A 267 -10.27 16.51 23.78
C GLU A 267 -9.36 16.89 22.60
N ILE A 268 -9.57 16.25 21.45
CA ILE A 268 -8.80 16.49 20.23
C ILE A 268 -9.05 17.91 19.70
N ASN A 269 -10.31 18.37 19.65
CA ASN A 269 -10.67 19.70 19.16
C ASN A 269 -10.04 20.81 20.02
N VAL A 270 -10.01 20.64 21.35
CA VAL A 270 -9.31 21.56 22.26
C VAL A 270 -7.81 21.50 22.04
N ARG A 271 -7.22 20.31 21.92
CA ARG A 271 -5.78 20.13 21.70
C ARG A 271 -5.27 20.85 20.45
N PHE A 272 -6.01 20.77 19.34
CA PHE A 272 -5.60 21.35 18.06
C PHE A 272 -6.21 22.72 17.75
N GLN A 273 -6.85 23.38 18.73
CA GLN A 273 -7.52 24.67 18.50
C GLN A 273 -6.62 25.76 17.89
N ASN A 274 -5.31 25.71 18.17
CA ASN A 274 -4.31 26.67 17.71
C ASN A 274 -3.31 26.06 16.71
N ASN A 275 -3.55 24.83 16.22
CA ASN A 275 -2.65 24.15 15.28
C ASN A 275 -3.43 23.66 14.06
N THR A 276 -3.73 24.63 13.18
CA THR A 276 -4.49 24.43 11.94
C THR A 276 -3.91 23.31 11.07
N ASP A 277 -2.59 23.27 10.89
CA ASP A 277 -1.94 22.28 10.01
C ASP A 277 -2.14 20.84 10.50
N LEU A 278 -1.99 20.60 11.81
CA LEU A 278 -2.24 19.27 12.38
C LEU A 278 -3.73 18.92 12.36
N TRP A 279 -4.61 19.88 12.62
CA TRP A 279 -6.05 19.68 12.59
C TRP A 279 -6.53 19.30 11.19
N ASP A 280 -6.14 20.06 10.17
CA ASP A 280 -6.51 19.82 8.77
C ASP A 280 -5.96 18.48 8.29
N ASN A 281 -4.71 18.15 8.63
CA ASN A 281 -4.11 16.85 8.32
C ASN A 281 -4.83 15.69 9.01
N LEU A 282 -5.27 15.88 10.27
CA LEU A 282 -6.04 14.89 11.02
C LEU A 282 -7.39 14.62 10.35
N ILE A 283 -8.17 15.68 10.08
CA ILE A 283 -9.49 15.53 9.45
C ILE A 283 -9.36 14.91 8.07
N ASN A 284 -8.41 15.37 7.25
CA ASN A 284 -8.19 14.80 5.92
C ASN A 284 -7.83 13.31 6.00
N SER A 285 -6.89 12.94 6.88
CA SER A 285 -6.42 11.56 6.99
C SER A 285 -7.47 10.63 7.59
N ALA A 286 -8.28 11.11 8.52
CA ALA A 286 -9.35 10.35 9.16
C ALA A 286 -10.58 10.17 8.27
N THR A 287 -10.77 11.00 7.23
CA THR A 287 -12.02 11.01 6.45
C THR A 287 -11.84 10.74 4.95
N GLY A 288 -10.63 10.86 4.40
CA GLY A 288 -10.43 10.92 2.95
C GLY A 288 -10.28 9.59 2.21
N MET A 289 -10.10 8.46 2.91
CA MET A 289 -9.64 7.20 2.30
C MET A 289 -10.70 6.09 2.16
N PHE A 290 -11.96 6.37 2.50
CA PHE A 290 -13.02 5.35 2.45
C PHE A 290 -13.52 5.09 1.03
N THR A 291 -13.81 3.82 0.74
CA THR A 291 -14.32 3.36 -0.57
C THR A 291 -15.67 2.62 -0.47
N SER A 292 -16.24 2.47 0.72
CA SER A 292 -17.51 1.77 0.95
C SER A 292 -18.62 2.67 1.45
N GLN A 293 -19.87 2.25 1.22
CA GLN A 293 -21.06 2.93 1.74
C GLN A 293 -21.03 3.04 3.28
N GLU A 294 -20.58 1.99 3.96
CA GLU A 294 -20.39 2.02 5.41
C GLU A 294 -19.40 3.12 5.84
N GLY A 295 -18.28 3.26 5.11
CA GLY A 295 -17.31 4.33 5.36
C GLY A 295 -17.90 5.73 5.13
N TYR A 296 -18.66 5.90 4.04
CA TYR A 296 -19.39 7.15 3.77
C TYR A 296 -20.33 7.51 4.92
N ASP A 297 -21.12 6.54 5.40
CA ASP A 297 -22.10 6.76 6.45
C ASP A 297 -21.42 7.14 7.78
N LYS A 298 -20.28 6.51 8.12
CA LYS A 298 -19.48 6.89 9.30
C LYS A 298 -18.93 8.32 9.22
N VAL A 299 -18.35 8.71 8.08
CA VAL A 299 -17.83 10.07 7.90
C VAL A 299 -18.97 11.10 7.89
N ARG A 300 -20.11 10.75 7.28
CA ARG A 300 -21.30 11.60 7.27
C ARG A 300 -21.86 11.78 8.68
N GLN A 301 -21.91 10.71 9.48
CA GLN A 301 -22.33 10.77 10.87
C GLN A 301 -21.44 11.71 11.68
N LEU A 302 -20.11 11.59 11.56
CA LEU A 302 -19.15 12.50 12.19
C LEU A 302 -19.45 13.96 11.80
N TYR A 303 -19.60 14.22 10.50
CA TYR A 303 -19.90 15.56 9.98
C TYR A 303 -21.20 16.14 10.55
N THR A 304 -22.27 15.33 10.59
CA THR A 304 -23.56 15.80 11.11
C THR A 304 -23.55 16.02 12.61
N THR A 305 -22.78 15.23 13.36
CA THR A 305 -22.72 15.29 14.82
C THR A 305 -22.01 16.55 15.29
N PHE A 306 -20.89 16.92 14.64
CA PHE A 306 -20.05 18.06 15.03
C PHE A 306 -20.12 19.21 14.02
N ARG A 307 -21.31 19.42 13.45
CA ARG A 307 -21.52 20.37 12.37
C ARG A 307 -21.11 21.80 12.79
N GLY A 308 -20.26 22.43 11.98
CA GLY A 308 -19.76 23.79 12.26
C GLY A 308 -18.58 23.85 13.23
N GLU A 309 -18.16 22.73 13.81
CA GLU A 309 -16.99 22.67 14.71
C GLU A 309 -15.68 22.34 13.99
N PHE A 310 -15.71 22.05 12.68
CA PHE A 310 -14.54 21.67 11.91
C PHE A 310 -13.59 22.83 11.57
N LYS A 311 -13.99 24.09 11.79
CA LYS A 311 -13.14 25.29 11.60
C LYS A 311 -12.51 25.31 10.19
N SER A 312 -11.18 25.35 10.10
CA SER A 312 -10.42 25.30 8.84
C SER A 312 -10.71 24.05 8.01
N ALA A 313 -11.01 22.92 8.66
CA ALA A 313 -11.22 21.63 8.02
C ALA A 313 -12.66 21.41 7.51
N GLU A 314 -13.56 22.39 7.59
CA GLU A 314 -14.94 22.27 7.11
C GLU A 314 -15.00 21.89 5.62
N HIS A 315 -14.20 22.57 4.78
CA HIS A 315 -14.11 22.26 3.35
C HIS A 315 -13.45 20.91 3.07
N ILE A 316 -12.56 20.45 3.97
CA ILE A 316 -11.84 19.18 3.84
C ILE A 316 -12.83 18.03 3.99
N ILE A 317 -13.62 18.00 5.07
CA ILE A 317 -14.57 16.91 5.29
C ILE A 317 -15.69 16.90 4.22
N GLN A 318 -16.14 18.07 3.76
CA GLN A 318 -17.10 18.14 2.64
C GLN A 318 -16.51 17.55 1.35
N THR A 319 -15.23 17.83 1.07
CA THR A 319 -14.51 17.25 -0.06
C THR A 319 -14.34 15.74 0.11
N SER A 320 -13.98 15.27 1.30
CA SER A 320 -13.90 13.83 1.62
C SER A 320 -15.23 13.13 1.33
N LEU A 321 -16.35 13.67 1.81
CA LEU A 321 -17.68 13.08 1.55
C LEU A 321 -18.01 12.98 0.06
N ARG A 322 -17.67 14.00 -0.73
CA ARG A 322 -17.85 13.96 -2.19
C ARG A 322 -16.97 12.89 -2.82
N ASN A 323 -15.69 12.83 -2.46
CA ASN A 323 -14.75 11.87 -3.04
C ASN A 323 -15.15 10.43 -2.68
N ILE A 324 -15.50 10.15 -1.43
CA ILE A 324 -15.97 8.83 -1.00
C ILE A 324 -17.20 8.39 -1.82
N LYS A 325 -18.12 9.32 -2.14
CA LYS A 325 -19.29 8.98 -2.95
C LYS A 325 -18.93 8.49 -4.35
N GLU A 326 -17.94 9.12 -4.99
CA GLU A 326 -17.42 8.66 -6.29
C GLU A 326 -16.69 7.32 -6.16
N GLU A 327 -15.92 7.14 -5.09
CA GLU A 327 -15.23 5.88 -4.78
C GLU A 327 -16.19 4.71 -4.56
N VAL A 328 -17.31 4.94 -3.90
CA VAL A 328 -18.39 3.95 -3.72
C VAL A 328 -18.98 3.55 -5.07
N LYS A 329 -19.22 4.52 -5.96
CA LYS A 329 -19.70 4.23 -7.31
C LYS A 329 -18.70 3.36 -8.07
N TRP A 330 -17.43 3.75 -8.10
CA TRP A 330 -16.37 2.97 -8.72
C TRP A 330 -16.31 1.55 -8.16
N SER A 331 -16.38 1.41 -6.83
CA SER A 331 -16.27 0.11 -6.15
C SER A 331 -17.42 -0.83 -6.51
N ASN A 332 -18.64 -0.30 -6.66
CA ASN A 332 -19.81 -1.09 -7.06
C ASN A 332 -19.73 -1.61 -8.50
N GLU A 333 -19.00 -0.92 -9.38
CA GLU A 333 -18.83 -1.28 -10.79
C GLU A 333 -17.60 -2.19 -10.99
N ALA A 334 -16.46 -1.84 -10.40
CA ALA A 334 -15.17 -2.50 -10.64
C ALA A 334 -14.96 -3.78 -9.83
N ILE A 335 -15.32 -3.80 -8.54
CA ILE A 335 -15.02 -4.94 -7.65
C ILE A 335 -15.65 -6.26 -8.14
N PRO A 336 -16.92 -6.30 -8.62
CA PRO A 336 -17.50 -7.55 -9.13
C PRO A 336 -16.76 -8.12 -10.35
N ASP A 337 -16.27 -7.27 -11.25
CA ASP A 337 -15.52 -7.70 -12.43
C ASP A 337 -14.14 -8.26 -12.04
N ILE A 338 -13.42 -7.55 -11.16
CA ILE A 338 -12.14 -7.99 -10.59
C ILE A 338 -12.32 -9.33 -9.86
N GLU A 339 -13.37 -9.46 -9.04
CA GLU A 339 -13.65 -10.69 -8.29
C GLU A 339 -13.89 -11.87 -9.22
N LYS A 340 -14.75 -11.70 -10.22
CA LYS A 340 -15.06 -12.74 -11.19
C LYS A 340 -13.82 -13.19 -11.95
N TRP A 341 -12.96 -12.25 -12.37
CA TRP A 341 -11.71 -12.58 -13.04
C TRP A 341 -10.77 -13.36 -12.12
N LEU A 342 -10.58 -12.92 -10.87
CA LEU A 342 -9.72 -13.58 -9.89
C LEU A 342 -10.21 -14.99 -9.56
N ASP A 343 -11.52 -15.19 -9.41
CA ASP A 343 -12.10 -16.52 -9.18
C ASP A 343 -11.79 -17.47 -10.32
N ASN A 344 -11.93 -17.02 -11.56
CA ASN A 344 -11.58 -17.82 -12.74
C ASN A 344 -10.08 -18.11 -12.78
N TYR A 345 -9.23 -17.11 -12.52
CA TYR A 345 -7.79 -17.27 -12.54
C TYR A 345 -7.31 -18.28 -11.49
N ILE A 346 -7.76 -18.15 -10.24
CA ILE A 346 -7.37 -19.04 -9.13
C ILE A 346 -7.80 -20.48 -9.44
N ASN A 347 -9.03 -20.69 -9.90
CA ASN A 347 -9.56 -22.03 -10.20
C ASN A 347 -8.87 -22.72 -11.39
N THR A 348 -8.28 -21.97 -12.33
CA THR A 348 -7.75 -22.53 -13.59
C THR A 348 -6.22 -22.51 -13.69
N LYS A 349 -5.53 -21.67 -12.89
CA LYS A 349 -4.09 -21.42 -13.03
C LYS A 349 -3.28 -21.59 -11.74
N LEU A 350 -3.93 -21.73 -10.57
CA LEU A 350 -3.25 -21.93 -9.29
C LEU A 350 -3.56 -23.29 -8.63
N GLN A 351 -4.40 -24.12 -9.26
CA GLN A 351 -4.45 -25.56 -9.02
C GLN A 351 -3.37 -26.23 -9.87
#